data_AF-A0A4S2M964-F1
#
_entry.id   AF-A0A4S2M964-F1
#
_cell.length_a   1.000
_cell.length_b   1.000
_cell.length_c   1.000
_cell.angle_alpha   90.00
_cell.angle_beta   90.00
_cell.angle_gamma   90.00
#
_symmetry.space_group_name_H-M   'P 1'
#
loop_
_entity.id
_entity.type
_entity.pdbx_description
1 polymer ?
#
loop_
_entity_poly.entity_id
_entity_poly.type
_entity_poly.pdbx_seq_one_letter_code
_entity_poly.pdbx_strand_id
1 'polypeptide(L)'
;MCSIWCLLFHDELWTNKLFNTDCLSRTTLAVSCGYMIYDLITMIWYTGGVPLLTYIVHHLVVIIGDILILKHNFGMFYVHYKLLTELSTPLVNLRWFILRVGYSPKHPAFSLTTVALCVCFVTVRLIGSIPYWFWLHQSVTSLTDPDQIKTCEIYRPVFYVLSILLDCLNVAWSSILVDRAMRSLKDLKVHYRSKQQNGEIVTEHVHS
;
A
#
# COMPACT_ATOMS: atom_id res chain seq x y z
N MET A 1 -11.38 -6.50 0.13
CA MET A 1 -10.48 -6.77 -1.01
C MET A 1 -10.41 -8.27 -1.24
N CYS A 2 -10.70 -8.76 -2.44
CA CYS A 2 -10.68 -10.22 -2.73
C CYS A 2 -9.31 -10.86 -2.47
N SER A 3 -8.20 -10.11 -2.56
CA SER A 3 -6.87 -10.59 -2.18
C SER A 3 -6.76 -11.02 -0.72
N ILE A 4 -7.45 -10.35 0.21
CA ILE A 4 -7.48 -10.77 1.63
C ILE A 4 -8.20 -12.11 1.74
N TRP A 5 -9.32 -12.28 1.03
CA TRP A 5 -10.04 -13.55 1.00
C TRP A 5 -9.16 -14.68 0.46
N CYS A 6 -8.47 -14.44 -0.67
CA CYS A 6 -7.53 -15.40 -1.24
C CYS A 6 -6.45 -15.80 -0.22
N LEU A 7 -5.86 -14.83 0.49
CA LEU A 7 -4.82 -15.11 1.47
C LEU A 7 -5.32 -15.77 2.77
N LEU A 8 -6.59 -15.59 3.15
CA LEU A 8 -7.11 -16.15 4.40
C LEU A 8 -7.78 -17.52 4.23
N PHE A 9 -8.35 -17.80 3.06
CA PHE A 9 -9.23 -18.95 2.86
C PHE A 9 -8.79 -19.90 1.74
N HIS A 10 -7.76 -19.56 0.96
CA HIS A 10 -7.21 -20.45 -0.07
C HIS A 10 -5.87 -21.03 0.37
N ASP A 11 -5.93 -22.15 1.07
CA ASP A 11 -4.76 -22.87 1.59
C ASP A 11 -3.78 -23.28 0.47
N GLU A 12 -4.27 -23.49 -0.75
CA GLU A 12 -3.44 -23.81 -1.91
C GLU A 12 -2.38 -22.75 -2.19
N LEU A 13 -2.69 -21.46 -1.98
CA LEU A 13 -1.70 -20.39 -2.15
C LEU A 13 -0.59 -20.46 -1.08
N TRP A 14 -0.88 -21.04 0.08
CA TRP A 14 0.10 -21.22 1.16
C TRP A 14 0.98 -22.44 0.97
N THR A 15 0.47 -23.52 0.38
CA THR A 15 1.22 -24.77 0.19
C THR A 15 2.34 -24.61 -0.83
N ASN A 16 2.07 -23.95 -1.97
CA ASN A 16 3.12 -23.55 -2.93
C ASN A 16 2.91 -22.10 -3.37
N LYS A 17 3.55 -21.18 -2.64
CA LYS A 17 3.43 -19.72 -2.83
C LYS A 17 3.91 -19.23 -4.18
N LEU A 18 4.80 -19.97 -4.83
CA LEU A 18 5.35 -19.59 -6.13
C LEU A 18 4.47 -20.06 -7.29
N PHE A 19 3.91 -21.26 -7.24
CA PHE A 19 3.29 -21.86 -8.43
C PHE A 19 1.79 -22.15 -8.32
N ASN A 20 1.22 -22.21 -7.11
CA ASN A 20 -0.20 -22.46 -6.98
C ASN A 20 -1.02 -21.21 -7.30
N THR A 21 -2.14 -21.43 -7.98
CA THR A 21 -3.10 -20.41 -8.38
C THR A 21 -4.49 -21.03 -8.43
N ASP A 22 -5.53 -20.23 -8.21
CA ASP A 22 -6.91 -20.65 -8.41
C ASP A 22 -7.67 -19.63 -9.28
N CYS A 23 -8.91 -19.97 -9.64
CA CYS A 23 -9.73 -19.10 -10.50
C CYS A 23 -9.97 -17.72 -9.85
N LEU A 24 -10.29 -17.69 -8.56
CA LEU A 24 -10.56 -16.44 -7.85
C LEU A 24 -9.30 -15.59 -7.74
N SER A 25 -8.15 -16.19 -7.44
CA SER A 25 -6.87 -15.49 -7.33
C SER A 25 -6.50 -14.83 -8.67
N ARG A 26 -6.59 -15.60 -9.77
CA ARG A 26 -6.30 -15.11 -11.14
C ARG A 26 -7.28 -14.03 -11.58
N THR A 27 -8.58 -14.21 -11.36
CA THR A 27 -9.59 -13.20 -11.71
C THR A 27 -9.41 -11.94 -10.88
N THR A 28 -9.11 -12.07 -9.58
CA THR A 28 -8.83 -10.91 -8.70
C THR A 28 -7.64 -10.13 -9.21
N LEU A 29 -6.56 -10.81 -9.59
CA LEU A 29 -5.37 -10.17 -10.14
C LEU A 29 -5.64 -9.52 -11.50
N ALA A 30 -6.40 -10.15 -12.39
CA ALA A 30 -6.78 -9.58 -13.68
C ALA A 30 -7.62 -8.31 -13.53
N VAL A 31 -8.59 -8.31 -12.61
CA VAL A 31 -9.40 -7.12 -12.28
C VAL A 31 -8.51 -6.02 -11.68
N SER A 32 -7.60 -6.39 -10.77
CA SER A 32 -6.64 -5.44 -10.18
C SER A 32 -5.75 -4.81 -11.25
N CYS A 33 -5.22 -5.60 -12.18
CA CYS A 33 -4.40 -5.10 -13.30
C CYS A 33 -5.19 -4.12 -14.17
N GLY A 34 -6.46 -4.42 -14.49
CA GLY A 34 -7.34 -3.52 -15.23
C GLY A 34 -7.60 -2.21 -14.47
N TYR A 35 -7.84 -2.29 -13.17
CA TYR A 35 -7.95 -1.12 -12.29
C TYR A 35 -6.67 -0.28 -12.31
N MET A 36 -5.49 -0.89 -12.20
CA MET A 36 -4.20 -0.17 -12.19
C MET A 36 -3.94 0.56 -13.51
N ILE A 37 -4.33 -0.03 -14.65
CA ILE A 37 -4.25 0.61 -15.97
C ILE A 37 -5.18 1.83 -16.02
N TYR A 38 -6.43 1.67 -15.59
CA TYR A 38 -7.39 2.77 -15.57
C TYR A 38 -6.92 3.90 -14.66
N ASP A 39 -6.47 3.57 -13.45
CA ASP A 39 -5.97 4.54 -12.47
C ASP A 39 -4.78 5.32 -13.04
N LEU A 40 -3.81 4.64 -13.66
CA LEU A 40 -2.69 5.28 -14.35
C LEU A 40 -3.14 6.30 -15.40
N ILE A 41 -4.10 5.95 -16.25
CA ILE A 41 -4.64 6.85 -17.29
C ILE A 41 -5.28 8.08 -16.63
N THR A 42 -6.11 7.87 -15.60
CA THR A 42 -6.77 8.98 -14.91
C THR A 42 -5.79 9.87 -14.15
N MET A 43 -4.75 9.30 -13.54
CA MET A 43 -3.73 10.08 -12.84
C MET A 43 -2.95 10.99 -13.80
N ILE A 44 -2.65 10.53 -15.01
CA ILE A 44 -2.00 11.35 -16.04
C ILE A 44 -2.86 12.56 -16.42
N TRP A 45 -4.20 12.42 -16.40
CA TRP A 45 -5.11 13.52 -16.71
C TRP A 45 -5.31 14.51 -15.55
N TYR A 46 -5.33 14.02 -14.30
CA TYR A 46 -5.75 14.83 -13.15
C TYR A 46 -4.62 15.21 -12.18
N THR A 47 -3.42 14.64 -12.34
CA THR A 47 -2.26 14.89 -11.46
C THR A 47 -1.12 15.53 -12.24
N GLY A 48 -0.30 16.35 -11.59
CA GLY A 48 0.87 16.98 -12.20
C GLY A 48 2.05 17.12 -11.23
N GLY A 49 3.23 17.44 -11.78
CA GLY A 49 4.46 17.67 -11.03
C GLY A 49 5.19 16.39 -10.59
N VAL A 50 6.15 16.54 -9.67
CA VAL A 50 7.00 15.44 -9.16
C VAL A 50 6.21 14.22 -8.64
N PRO A 51 5.06 14.36 -7.96
CA PRO A 51 4.27 13.21 -7.53
C PRO A 51 3.83 12.31 -8.71
N LEU A 52 3.49 12.91 -9.85
CA LEU A 52 3.02 12.17 -11.03
C LEU A 52 4.06 11.15 -11.51
N LEU A 53 5.34 11.54 -11.60
CA LEU A 53 6.38 10.64 -12.08
C LEU A 53 6.51 9.40 -11.17
N THR A 54 6.50 9.61 -9.85
CA THR A 54 6.59 8.49 -8.90
C THR A 54 5.39 7.55 -8.99
N TYR A 55 4.19 8.08 -9.23
CA TYR A 55 2.99 7.27 -9.44
C TYR A 55 3.03 6.51 -10.77
N ILE A 56 3.47 7.14 -11.88
CA ILE A 56 3.61 6.46 -13.16
C ILE A 56 4.57 5.27 -13.03
N VAL A 57 5.73 5.47 -12.42
CA VAL A 57 6.70 4.38 -12.20
C VAL A 57 6.09 3.28 -11.34
N HIS A 58 5.38 3.62 -10.26
CA HIS A 58 4.67 2.65 -9.43
C HIS A 58 3.69 1.79 -10.24
N HIS A 59 2.76 2.43 -10.97
CA HIS A 59 1.74 1.71 -11.73
C HIS A 59 2.36 0.86 -12.84
N LEU A 60 3.38 1.35 -13.54
CA LEU A 60 4.06 0.56 -14.57
C LEU A 60 4.72 -0.69 -13.98
N VAL A 61 5.40 -0.58 -12.85
CA VAL A 61 6.01 -1.72 -12.17
C VAL A 61 4.94 -2.74 -11.72
N VAL A 62 3.82 -2.26 -11.17
CA VAL A 62 2.70 -3.12 -10.77
C VAL A 62 2.07 -3.81 -11.98
N ILE A 63 1.71 -3.06 -13.03
CA ILE A 63 1.07 -3.61 -14.24
C ILE A 63 1.97 -4.63 -14.94
N ILE A 64 3.26 -4.33 -15.09
CA ILE A 64 4.23 -5.28 -15.68
C ILE A 64 4.32 -6.54 -14.81
N GLY A 65 4.39 -6.39 -13.48
CA GLY A 65 4.39 -7.50 -12.54
C GLY A 65 3.13 -8.37 -12.67
N ASP A 66 1.95 -7.75 -12.60
CA ASP A 66 0.66 -8.43 -12.68
C ASP A 66 0.53 -9.23 -13.99
N ILE A 67 0.90 -8.64 -15.13
CA ILE A 67 0.87 -9.31 -16.44
C ILE A 67 1.81 -10.51 -16.47
N LEU A 68 3.04 -10.37 -15.96
CA LEU A 68 4.01 -11.47 -15.94
C LEU A 68 3.53 -12.61 -15.06
N ILE A 69 2.96 -12.31 -13.89
CA ILE A 69 2.44 -13.30 -12.95
C ILE A 69 1.23 -14.02 -13.54
N LEU A 70 0.29 -13.30 -14.16
CA LEU A 70 -0.87 -13.87 -14.84
C LEU A 70 -0.48 -14.78 -16.01
N LYS A 71 0.57 -14.41 -16.74
CA LYS A 71 1.05 -15.15 -17.92
C LYS A 71 1.80 -16.42 -17.54
N HIS A 72 2.61 -16.37 -16.49
CA HIS A 72 3.54 -17.44 -16.12
C HIS A 72 3.12 -18.24 -14.89
N ASN A 73 2.02 -17.86 -14.22
CA ASN A 73 1.55 -18.45 -12.97
C ASN A 73 2.69 -18.56 -11.93
N PHE A 74 3.52 -17.53 -11.84
CA PHE A 74 4.68 -17.48 -10.96
C PHE A 74 4.55 -16.30 -9.99
N GLY A 75 4.35 -16.58 -8.71
CA GLY A 75 4.30 -15.59 -7.63
C GLY A 75 2.91 -15.10 -7.26
N MET A 76 1.86 -15.88 -7.50
CA MET A 76 0.46 -15.48 -7.25
C MET A 76 0.19 -15.11 -5.78
N PHE A 77 0.69 -15.89 -4.83
CA PHE A 77 0.60 -15.55 -3.41
C PHE A 77 1.22 -14.18 -3.11
N TYR A 78 2.40 -13.92 -3.67
CA TYR A 78 3.19 -12.73 -3.40
C TYR A 78 2.56 -11.45 -3.94
N VAL A 79 1.92 -11.51 -5.11
CA VAL A 79 1.19 -10.36 -5.63
C VAL A 79 -0.07 -10.08 -4.84
N HIS A 80 -0.83 -11.11 -4.43
CA HIS A 80 -1.95 -10.89 -3.51
C HIS A 80 -1.49 -10.30 -2.17
N TYR A 81 -0.33 -10.71 -1.68
CA TYR A 81 0.29 -10.13 -0.50
C TYR A 81 0.66 -8.66 -0.73
N LYS A 82 1.31 -8.31 -1.85
CA LYS A 82 1.63 -6.91 -2.19
C LYS A 82 0.37 -6.07 -2.45
N LEU A 83 -0.74 -6.64 -2.92
CA LEU A 83 -2.01 -5.94 -3.05
C LEU A 83 -2.62 -5.50 -1.71
N LEU A 84 -2.18 -6.06 -0.58
CA LEU A 84 -2.56 -5.55 0.74
C LEU A 84 -2.07 -4.11 0.97
N THR A 85 -1.07 -3.66 0.22
CA THR A 85 -0.56 -2.29 0.35
C THR A 85 -1.60 -1.23 -0.05
N GLU A 86 -2.58 -1.60 -0.88
CA GLU A 86 -3.73 -0.76 -1.26
C GLU A 86 -4.69 -0.45 -0.10
N LEU A 87 -4.56 -1.13 1.04
CA LEU A 87 -5.34 -0.81 2.25
C LEU A 87 -5.14 0.64 2.74
N SER A 88 -4.03 1.26 2.37
CA SER A 88 -3.74 2.66 2.69
C SER A 88 -4.41 3.66 1.74
N THR A 89 -4.79 3.24 0.53
CA THR A 89 -5.37 4.09 -0.54
C THR A 89 -6.68 4.77 -0.11
N PRO A 90 -7.62 4.11 0.60
CA PRO A 90 -8.79 4.78 1.17
C PRO A 90 -8.46 5.99 2.06
N LEU A 91 -7.36 5.93 2.81
CA LEU A 91 -6.93 7.03 3.69
C LEU A 91 -6.29 8.18 2.90
N VAL A 92 -5.62 7.88 1.78
CA VAL A 92 -5.16 8.91 0.83
C VAL A 92 -6.35 9.66 0.26
N ASN A 93 -7.38 8.94 -0.18
CA ASN A 93 -8.58 9.52 -0.77
C ASN A 93 -9.39 10.31 0.27
N LEU A 94 -9.56 9.79 1.49
CA LEU A 94 -10.23 10.51 2.58
C LEU A 94 -9.53 11.84 2.88
N ARG A 95 -8.20 11.84 2.93
CA ARG A 95 -7.41 13.06 3.15
C ARG A 95 -7.62 14.08 2.03
N TRP A 96 -7.70 13.62 0.78
CA TRP A 96 -8.01 14.47 -0.35
C TRP A 96 -9.44 15.04 -0.27
N PHE A 97 -10.45 14.21 0.02
CA PHE A 97 -11.84 14.64 0.17
C PHE A 97 -12.01 15.71 1.25
N ILE A 98 -11.36 15.55 2.41
CA ILE A 98 -11.40 16.54 3.50
C ILE A 98 -10.97 17.93 3.00
N LEU A 99 -9.90 18.00 2.19
CA LEU A 99 -9.46 19.27 1.60
C LEU A 99 -10.46 19.82 0.59
N ARG A 100 -11.11 18.96 -0.20
CA ARG A 100 -12.09 19.38 -1.22
C ARG A 100 -13.39 19.90 -0.64
N VAL A 101 -13.78 19.41 0.54
CA VAL A 101 -14.93 19.94 1.30
C VAL A 101 -14.60 21.29 1.97
N GLY A 102 -13.34 21.74 1.94
CA GLY A 102 -12.93 23.07 2.39
C GLY A 102 -12.27 23.11 3.77
N TYR A 103 -12.01 21.95 4.39
CA TYR A 103 -11.27 21.93 5.65
C TYR A 103 -9.80 22.31 5.46
N SER A 104 -9.29 23.10 6.39
CA SER A 104 -7.87 23.47 6.45
C SER A 104 -6.98 22.25 6.75
N PRO A 105 -5.74 22.20 6.23
CA PRO A 105 -4.75 21.20 6.64
C PRO A 105 -4.45 21.16 8.15
N LYS A 106 -4.76 22.23 8.90
CA LYS A 106 -4.63 22.26 10.38
C LYS A 106 -5.86 21.73 11.10
N HIS A 107 -6.94 21.42 10.38
CA HIS A 107 -8.16 20.91 10.98
C HIS A 107 -7.92 19.50 11.54
N PRO A 108 -8.42 19.18 12.75
CA PRO A 108 -8.14 17.90 13.40
C PRO A 108 -8.51 16.67 12.56
N ALA A 109 -9.59 16.73 11.75
CA ALA A 109 -9.95 15.63 10.85
C ALA A 109 -8.86 15.34 9.79
N PHE A 110 -8.27 16.38 9.20
CA PHE A 110 -7.19 16.24 8.22
C PHE A 110 -5.92 15.69 8.88
N SER A 111 -5.57 16.24 10.05
CA SER A 111 -4.38 15.83 10.80
C SER A 111 -4.50 14.38 11.28
N LEU A 112 -5.65 13.97 11.82
CA LEU A 112 -5.90 12.59 12.25
C LEU A 112 -5.82 11.62 11.06
N THR A 113 -6.44 11.96 9.93
CA THR A 113 -6.37 11.15 8.71
C THR A 113 -4.92 11.03 8.21
N THR A 114 -4.13 12.09 8.31
CA THR A 114 -2.71 12.07 7.91
C THR A 114 -1.89 11.14 8.81
N VAL A 115 -2.15 11.13 10.12
CA VAL A 115 -1.50 10.22 11.07
C VAL A 115 -1.94 8.77 10.82
N ALA A 116 -3.24 8.53 10.65
CA ALA A 116 -3.78 7.20 10.35
C ALA A 116 -3.22 6.65 9.03
N LEU A 117 -3.14 7.50 7.99
CA LEU A 117 -2.51 7.17 6.72
C LEU A 117 -1.04 6.79 6.93
N CYS A 118 -0.28 7.55 7.71
CA CYS A 118 1.12 7.23 8.00
C CYS A 118 1.29 5.87 8.69
N VAL A 119 0.51 5.61 9.73
CA VAL A 119 0.56 4.34 10.47
C VAL A 119 0.22 3.19 9.53
N CYS A 120 -0.91 3.27 8.83
CA CYS A 120 -1.34 2.24 7.88
C CYS A 120 -0.28 1.99 6.80
N PHE A 121 0.22 3.05 6.16
CA PHE A 121 1.22 2.99 5.10
C PHE A 121 2.49 2.28 5.57
N VAL A 122 3.06 2.68 6.70
CA VAL A 122 4.29 2.07 7.24
C VAL A 122 4.04 0.60 7.60
N THR A 123 2.92 0.29 8.23
CA THR A 123 2.58 -1.08 8.61
C THR A 123 2.45 -1.99 7.39
N VAL A 124 1.63 -1.63 6.41
CA VAL A 124 1.34 -2.53 5.28
C VAL A 124 2.50 -2.60 4.27
N ARG A 125 3.31 -1.54 4.13
CA ARG A 125 4.37 -1.48 3.10
C ARG A 125 5.78 -1.72 3.61
N LEU A 126 6.15 -1.21 4.79
CA LEU A 126 7.51 -1.40 5.34
C LEU A 126 7.57 -2.60 6.28
N ILE A 127 6.66 -2.69 7.24
CA ILE A 127 6.64 -3.86 8.14
C ILE A 127 6.20 -5.09 7.36
N GLY A 128 5.20 -4.95 6.48
CA GLY A 128 4.74 -6.01 5.59
C GLY A 128 5.81 -6.53 4.60
N SER A 129 6.81 -5.73 4.21
CA SER A 129 7.85 -6.22 3.29
C SER A 129 8.79 -7.24 3.96
N ILE A 130 8.91 -7.23 5.29
CA ILE A 130 9.76 -8.17 6.04
C ILE A 130 9.29 -9.63 5.86
N PRO A 131 8.05 -10.02 6.23
CA PRO A 131 7.58 -11.38 6.00
C PRO A 131 7.49 -11.72 4.50
N TYR A 132 7.23 -10.75 3.62
CA TYR A 132 7.27 -10.95 2.17
C TYR A 132 8.62 -11.51 1.71
N TRP A 133 9.73 -10.84 2.05
CA TRP A 133 11.06 -11.26 1.64
C TRP A 133 11.50 -12.56 2.32
N PHE A 134 11.12 -12.75 3.58
CA PHE A 134 11.37 -13.99 4.30
C PHE A 134 10.69 -15.19 3.62
N TRP A 135 9.40 -15.10 3.33
CA TRP A 135 8.67 -16.17 2.66
C TRP A 135 9.12 -16.37 1.22
N LEU A 136 9.50 -15.30 0.51
CA LEU A 136 10.03 -15.39 -0.86
C LEU A 136 11.34 -16.16 -0.88
N HIS A 137 12.26 -15.80 0.00
CA HIS A 137 13.51 -16.53 0.17
C HIS A 137 13.24 -18.01 0.46
N GLN A 138 12.42 -18.30 1.48
CA GLN A 138 12.07 -19.68 1.83
C GLN A 138 11.51 -20.47 0.65
N SER A 139 10.54 -19.91 -0.07
CA SER A 139 9.87 -20.62 -1.17
C SER A 139 10.77 -20.86 -2.36
N VAL A 140 11.73 -19.96 -2.64
CA VAL A 140 12.75 -20.18 -3.68
C VAL A 140 13.74 -21.26 -3.27
N THR A 141 14.19 -21.25 -2.01
CA THR A 141 15.19 -22.22 -1.52
C THR A 141 14.62 -23.61 -1.26
N SER A 142 13.31 -23.73 -1.05
CA SER A 142 12.63 -25.00 -0.76
C SER A 142 12.19 -25.76 -2.01
N LEU A 143 12.47 -25.25 -3.21
CA LEU A 143 12.12 -25.94 -4.45
C LEU A 143 12.96 -27.20 -4.63
N THR A 144 12.29 -28.33 -4.87
CA THR A 144 12.92 -29.63 -5.13
C THR A 144 12.63 -30.15 -6.53
N ASP A 145 11.54 -29.68 -7.15
CA ASP A 145 11.12 -30.08 -8.49
C ASP A 145 11.99 -29.40 -9.58
N PRO A 146 12.67 -30.16 -10.46
CA PRO A 146 13.57 -29.60 -11.46
C PRO A 146 12.92 -28.62 -12.44
N ASP A 147 11.67 -28.86 -12.83
CA ASP A 147 10.96 -27.99 -13.76
C ASP A 147 10.60 -26.67 -13.08
N GLN A 148 10.13 -26.72 -11.82
CA GLN A 148 9.88 -25.53 -11.01
C GLN A 148 11.16 -24.73 -10.74
N ILE A 149 12.29 -25.39 -10.48
CA ILE A 149 13.58 -24.72 -10.29
C ILE A 149 13.96 -23.94 -11.56
N LYS A 150 13.89 -24.58 -12.73
CA LYS A 150 14.20 -23.94 -14.01
C LYS A 150 13.28 -22.74 -14.29
N THR A 151 11.98 -22.89 -14.07
CA THR A 151 11.03 -21.78 -14.20
C THR A 151 11.35 -20.66 -13.22
N CYS A 152 11.65 -20.99 -11.96
CA CYS A 152 12.05 -20.02 -10.95
C CYS A 152 13.30 -19.24 -11.38
N GLU A 153 14.33 -19.90 -11.89
CA GLU A 153 15.57 -19.24 -12.33
C GLU A 153 15.34 -18.23 -13.47
N ILE A 154 14.40 -18.52 -14.37
CA ILE A 154 14.04 -17.63 -15.48
C ILE A 154 13.32 -16.38 -14.97
N TYR A 155 12.32 -16.52 -14.11
CA TYR A 155 11.42 -15.42 -13.73
C TYR A 155 11.81 -14.68 -12.45
N ARG A 156 12.55 -15.34 -11.53
CA ARG A 156 12.99 -14.76 -10.25
C ARG A 156 13.73 -13.44 -10.40
N PRO A 157 14.68 -13.23 -11.35
CA PRO A 157 15.41 -11.97 -11.45
C PRO A 157 14.48 -10.77 -11.70
N VAL A 158 13.55 -10.89 -12.65
CA VAL A 158 12.58 -9.83 -12.95
C VAL A 158 11.64 -9.62 -11.77
N PHE A 159 11.15 -10.69 -11.17
CA PHE A 159 10.28 -10.62 -9.99
C PHE A 159 10.94 -9.88 -8.82
N TYR A 160 12.23 -10.15 -8.57
CA TYR A 160 13.00 -9.49 -7.52
C TYR A 160 13.20 -8.00 -7.83
N VAL A 161 13.59 -7.66 -9.07
CA VAL A 161 13.79 -6.26 -9.48
C VAL A 161 12.49 -5.46 -9.32
N LEU A 162 11.36 -5.95 -9.82
CA LEU A 162 10.07 -5.26 -9.66
C LEU A 162 9.68 -5.10 -8.18
N SER A 163 9.90 -6.14 -7.38
CA SER A 163 9.63 -6.11 -5.94
C SER A 163 10.47 -5.06 -5.20
N ILE A 164 11.77 -5.01 -5.50
CA ILE A 164 12.72 -4.05 -4.90
C ILE A 164 12.38 -2.62 -5.32
N LEU A 165 12.06 -2.39 -6.61
CA LEU A 165 11.66 -1.06 -7.09
C LEU A 165 10.44 -0.53 -6.32
N LEU A 166 9.43 -1.37 -6.09
CA LEU A 166 8.27 -1.00 -5.27
C LEU A 166 8.67 -0.69 -3.82
N ASP A 167 9.55 -1.48 -3.22
CA ASP A 167 9.96 -1.29 -1.83
C ASP A 167 10.80 -0.03 -1.65
N CYS A 168 11.71 0.27 -2.58
CA CYS A 168 12.46 1.52 -2.61
C CYS A 168 11.51 2.73 -2.69
N LEU A 169 10.49 2.64 -3.54
CA LEU A 169 9.50 3.70 -3.66
C LEU A 169 8.65 3.85 -2.39
N ASN A 170 8.26 2.73 -1.76
CA ASN A 170 7.55 2.71 -0.49
C ASN A 170 8.37 3.33 0.64
N VAL A 171 9.68 3.10 0.70
CA VAL A 171 10.58 3.75 1.65
C VAL A 171 10.62 5.26 1.41
N ALA A 172 10.78 5.70 0.16
CA ALA A 172 10.82 7.11 -0.19
C ALA A 172 9.50 7.84 0.14
N TRP A 173 8.35 7.23 -0.13
CA TRP A 173 7.06 7.78 0.24
C TRP A 173 6.82 7.77 1.75
N SER A 174 7.30 6.76 2.45
CA SER A 174 7.17 6.67 3.91
C SER A 174 7.91 7.80 4.62
N SER A 175 9.14 8.15 4.20
CA SER A 175 9.89 9.25 4.82
C SER A 175 9.14 10.58 4.70
N ILE A 176 8.61 10.88 3.50
CA ILE A 176 7.77 12.07 3.26
C ILE A 176 6.52 12.06 4.15
N LEU A 177 5.89 10.90 4.31
CA LEU A 177 4.65 10.77 5.06
C LEU A 177 4.87 10.88 6.57
N VAL A 178 5.97 10.34 7.10
CA VAL A 178 6.38 10.48 8.50
C VAL A 178 6.59 11.95 8.85
N ASP A 179 7.27 12.72 7.99
CA ASP A 179 7.43 14.17 8.20
C ASP A 179 6.10 14.92 8.24
N ARG A 180 5.16 14.55 7.36
CA ARG A 180 3.80 15.13 7.32
C ARG A 180 2.99 14.75 8.56
N ALA A 181 3.12 13.51 9.04
CA ALA A 181 2.44 13.04 10.24
C ALA A 181 3.00 13.72 11.50
N MET A 182 4.31 13.90 11.61
CA MET A 182 4.93 14.64 12.72
C MET A 182 4.43 16.08 12.81
N ARG A 183 4.29 16.77 11.67
CA ARG A 183 3.68 18.11 11.63
C ARG A 183 2.20 18.06 12.06
N SER A 184 1.44 17.11 11.53
CA SER A 184 0.01 16.94 11.87
C SER A 184 -0.20 16.63 13.36
N LEU A 185 0.70 15.89 13.99
CA LEU A 185 0.68 15.63 15.44
C LEU A 185 0.91 16.89 16.26
N LYS A 186 1.79 17.79 15.80
CA LYS A 186 1.98 19.10 16.44
C LYS A 186 0.71 19.94 16.34
N ASP A 187 0.08 19.98 15.16
CA ASP A 187 -1.17 20.72 14.94
C ASP A 187 -2.30 20.20 15.84
N LEU A 188 -2.45 18.87 15.96
CA LEU A 188 -3.42 18.25 16.86
C LEU A 188 -3.17 18.62 18.33
N LYS A 189 -1.92 18.53 18.79
CA LYS A 189 -1.55 18.90 20.16
C LYS A 189 -1.90 20.35 20.48
N VAL A 190 -1.64 21.27 19.55
CA VAL A 190 -2.00 22.69 19.70
C VAL A 190 -3.53 22.85 19.76
N HIS A 191 -4.26 22.23 18.85
CA HIS A 191 -5.73 22.32 18.80
C HIS A 191 -6.41 21.81 20.08
N TYR A 192 -5.99 20.66 20.61
CA TYR A 192 -6.60 20.13 21.84
C TYR A 192 -6.19 20.91 23.08
N ARG A 193 -4.97 21.44 23.14
CA ARG A 193 -4.54 22.30 24.25
C ARG A 193 -5.34 23.60 24.30
N SER A 194 -5.56 24.26 23.16
CA SER A 194 -6.38 25.47 23.13
C SER A 194 -7.84 25.20 23.47
N LYS A 195 -8.39 24.06 23.05
CA LYS A 195 -9.75 23.65 23.42
C LYS A 195 -9.90 23.40 24.93
N GLN A 196 -8.90 22.79 25.56
CA GLN A 196 -8.88 22.58 27.02
C GLN A 196 -8.84 23.91 27.77
N GLN A 197 -7.91 24.80 27.41
CA GLN A 197 -7.80 26.14 28.02
C GLN A 197 -9.10 26.94 27.89
N ASN A 198 -9.72 26.93 26.70
CA ASN A 198 -10.99 27.63 26.50
C ASN A 198 -12.14 26.99 27.30
N GLY A 199 -12.12 25.67 27.50
CA GLY A 199 -13.10 24.97 28.33
C GLY A 199 -12.99 25.34 29.81
N GLU A 200 -11.75 25.41 30.33
CA GLU A 200 -11.46 25.82 31.71
C GLU A 200 -11.92 27.26 31.99
N ILE A 201 -11.63 28.20 31.08
CA ILE A 201 -12.07 29.61 31.19
C ILE A 201 -13.60 29.73 31.22
N VAL A 202 -14.32 28.95 30.39
CA VAL A 202 -15.79 28.96 30.38
C VAL A 202 -16.36 28.41 31.69
N THR A 203 -15.75 27.37 32.27
CA THR A 203 -16.20 26.84 33.57
C THR A 203 -15.96 27.81 34.72
N GLU A 204 -14.86 28.56 34.74
CA GLU A 204 -14.61 29.59 35.77
C GLU A 204 -15.67 30.71 35.73
N HIS A 205 -16.05 31.17 34.54
CA HIS A 205 -17.08 32.21 34.38
C HIS A 205 -18.51 31.78 34.72
N VAL A 206 -18.82 30.48 34.72
CA VAL A 206 -20.15 29.97 35.11
C VAL A 206 -20.29 29.83 36.63
N HIS A 207 -19.17 29.80 37.36
CA HIS A 207 -19.15 29.62 38.82
C HIS A 207 -18.87 30.91 39.61
N SER A 208 -18.60 32.03 38.93
CA SER A 208 -18.48 33.39 39.50
C SER A 208 -19.77 34.18 39.40
#